data_AF-A0A528GER9-F1
#
_entry.id   AF-A0A528GER9-F1
#
_cell.length_a   1.000
_cell.length_b   1.000
_cell.length_c   1.000
_cell.angle_alpha   90.00
_cell.angle_beta   90.00
_cell.angle_gamma   90.00
#
_symmetry.space_group_name_H-M   'P 1'
#
loop_
_entity.id
_entity.type
_entity.pdbx_description
1 polymer ?
#
loop_
_entity_poly.entity_id
_entity_poly.type
_entity_poly.pdbx_seq_one_letter_code
_entity_poly.pdbx_strand_id
1 'polypeptide(L)'
;MQDFFELIVSGFASGCLYSLMGLSFLLVMRPTGVVNFAVGQYAMLGGFAAVAVMTTILIPPIALPYVPGLLVVLALMALLGAAVEWIAVKPLVDRGAPPVASMLSLLGVLIVLL
;
A
#
# COMPACT_ATOMS: atom_id res chain seq x y z
N MET A 1 21.70 28.05 -2.97
CA MET A 1 22.26 26.93 -2.17
C MET A 1 21.17 26.14 -1.46
N GLN A 2 20.12 26.78 -0.93
CA GLN A 2 18.98 26.08 -0.34
C GLN A 2 18.27 25.13 -1.32
N ASP A 3 18.00 25.59 -2.55
CA ASP A 3 17.36 24.77 -3.60
C ASP A 3 18.13 23.49 -3.94
N PHE A 4 19.47 23.56 -3.91
CA PHE A 4 20.33 22.40 -4.17
C PHE A 4 20.20 21.35 -3.07
N PHE A 5 20.13 21.77 -1.80
CA PHE A 5 19.95 20.87 -0.67
C PHE A 5 18.54 20.26 -0.67
N GLU A 6 17.52 21.07 -0.98
CA GLU A 6 16.14 20.61 -1.10
C GLU A 6 15.98 19.57 -2.22
N LEU A 7 16.61 19.79 -3.38
CA LEU A 7 16.56 18.86 -4.50
C LEU A 7 17.22 17.51 -4.15
N ILE A 8 18.34 17.53 -3.42
CA ILE A 8 19.00 16.30 -2.94
C ILE A 8 18.08 15.54 -1.97
N VAL A 9 17.51 16.23 -0.98
CA VAL A 9 16.63 15.60 0.02
C VAL A 9 15.36 15.06 -0.63
N SER A 10 14.73 15.83 -1.50
CA SER A 10 13.52 15.42 -2.24
C SER A 10 13.79 14.25 -3.20
N GLY A 11 14.92 14.30 -3.91
CA GLY A 11 15.35 13.21 -4.79
C GLY A 11 15.61 11.92 -4.01
N PHE A 12 16.28 12.02 -2.86
CA PHE A 12 16.54 10.86 -2.00
C PHE A 12 15.24 10.30 -1.41
N ALA A 13 14.36 11.16 -0.90
CA ALA A 13 13.05 10.76 -0.39
C ALA A 13 12.23 10.01 -1.45
N SER A 14 12.16 10.56 -2.67
CA SER A 14 11.46 9.92 -3.80
C SER A 14 12.09 8.57 -4.18
N GLY A 15 13.43 8.50 -4.23
CA GLY A 15 14.16 7.26 -4.48
C GLY A 15 13.87 6.17 -3.44
N CYS A 16 13.84 6.53 -2.16
CA CYS A 16 13.46 5.62 -1.08
C CYS A 16 12.02 5.12 -1.25
N LEU A 17 11.06 6.01 -1.57
CA LEU A 17 9.66 5.62 -1.79
C LEU A 17 9.52 4.59 -2.93
N TYR A 18 10.13 4.85 -4.08
CA TYR A 18 10.07 3.91 -5.21
C TYR A 18 10.82 2.60 -4.94
N SER A 19 11.92 2.65 -4.19
CA SER A 19 12.64 1.44 -3.78
C SER A 19 11.80 0.57 -2.84
N LEU A 20 11.10 1.18 -1.87
CA LEU A 20 10.19 0.48 -0.96
C LEU A 20 8.97 -0.09 -1.71
N MET A 21 8.45 0.62 -2.70
CA MET A 21 7.39 0.11 -3.59
C MET A 21 7.86 -1.16 -4.31
N GLY A 22 9.06 -1.15 -4.90
CA GLY A 22 9.63 -2.35 -5.52
C GLY A 22 9.88 -3.49 -4.53
N LEU A 23 10.35 -3.17 -3.32
CA LEU A 23 10.54 -4.15 -2.26
C LEU A 23 9.22 -4.81 -1.86
N SER A 24 8.13 -4.03 -1.74
CA SER A 24 6.80 -4.55 -1.41
C SER A 24 6.32 -5.59 -2.43
N PHE A 25 6.55 -5.32 -3.71
CA PHE A 25 6.23 -6.25 -4.79
C PHE A 25 7.02 -7.56 -4.66
N LEU A 26 8.33 -7.47 -4.39
CA LEU A 26 9.19 -8.64 -4.20
C LEU A 26 8.82 -9.45 -2.94
N LEU A 27 8.42 -8.79 -1.86
CA LEU A 27 8.00 -9.44 -0.61
C LEU A 27 6.76 -10.31 -0.82
N VAL A 28 5.85 -9.92 -1.71
CA VAL A 28 4.69 -10.74 -2.06
C VAL A 28 5.07 -11.81 -3.08
N MET A 29 5.77 -11.42 -4.14
CA MET A 29 6.05 -12.31 -5.27
C MET A 29 7.00 -13.46 -4.92
N ARG A 30 8.00 -13.24 -4.06
CA ARG A 30 9.00 -14.29 -3.74
C ARG A 30 8.42 -15.52 -3.03
N PRO A 31 7.67 -15.40 -1.94
CA PRO A 31 7.12 -16.58 -1.25
C PRO A 31 5.91 -17.18 -1.98
N THR A 32 5.13 -16.39 -2.72
CA THR A 32 3.89 -16.86 -3.35
C THR A 32 4.06 -17.30 -4.80
N GLY A 33 5.06 -16.77 -5.50
CA GLY A 33 5.16 -16.88 -6.96
C GLY A 33 4.06 -16.12 -7.72
N VAL A 34 3.24 -15.33 -7.02
CA VAL A 34 2.09 -14.60 -7.55
C VAL A 34 2.43 -13.14 -7.70
N VAL A 35 2.19 -12.60 -8.90
CA VAL A 35 2.36 -11.18 -9.22
C VAL A 35 1.13 -10.43 -8.71
N ASN A 36 1.35 -9.48 -7.80
CA ASN A 36 0.30 -8.61 -7.30
C ASN A 36 0.25 -7.33 -8.15
N PHE A 37 -0.80 -7.19 -8.95
CA PHE A 37 -1.00 -6.01 -9.80
C PHE A 37 -1.54 -4.81 -9.02
N ALA A 38 -2.15 -5.02 -7.85
CA ALA A 38 -2.79 -3.98 -7.06
C ALA A 38 -1.79 -3.15 -6.21
N VAL A 39 -0.47 -3.39 -6.32
CA VAL A 39 0.59 -2.68 -5.56
C VAL A 39 0.46 -1.15 -5.67
N GLY A 40 0.17 -0.64 -6.87
CA GLY A 40 -0.05 0.80 -7.06
C GLY A 40 -1.26 1.34 -6.30
N GLN A 41 -2.35 0.55 -6.21
CA GLN A 41 -3.56 0.95 -5.49
C GLN A 41 -3.34 0.95 -3.98
N TYR A 42 -2.59 -0.02 -3.43
CA TYR A 42 -2.23 0.02 -2.00
C TYR A 42 -1.42 1.26 -1.64
N ALA A 43 -0.49 1.66 -2.51
CA ALA A 43 0.31 2.86 -2.30
C ALA A 43 -0.55 4.13 -2.35
N MET A 44 -1.46 4.22 -3.32
CA MET A 44 -2.40 5.32 -3.44
C MET A 44 -3.30 5.41 -2.19
N LEU A 45 -3.93 4.31 -1.80
CA LEU A 45 -4.77 4.23 -0.60
C LEU A 45 -4.02 4.59 0.69
N GLY A 46 -2.78 4.14 0.84
CA GLY A 46 -1.95 4.50 1.98
C GLY A 46 -1.68 6.01 2.05
N GLY A 47 -1.37 6.63 0.90
CA GLY A 47 -1.18 8.07 0.79
C GLY A 47 -2.45 8.86 1.10
N PHE A 48 -3.59 8.47 0.51
CA PHE A 48 -4.88 9.11 0.78
C PHE A 48 -5.33 8.93 2.23
N ALA A 49 -5.09 7.75 2.84
CA ALA A 49 -5.36 7.53 4.25
C ALA A 49 -4.50 8.42 5.15
N ALA A 50 -3.22 8.64 4.80
CA ALA A 50 -2.37 9.57 5.51
C ALA A 50 -2.90 11.01 5.43
N VAL A 51 -3.29 11.47 4.24
CA VAL A 51 -3.92 12.80 4.08
C VAL A 51 -5.24 12.88 4.87
N ALA A 52 -6.05 11.84 4.85
CA ALA A 52 -7.32 11.79 5.58
C ALA A 52 -7.17 11.96 7.09
N VAL A 53 -6.15 11.33 7.69
CA VAL A 53 -5.97 11.26 9.15
C VAL A 53 -5.07 12.39 9.68
N MET A 54 -4.08 12.79 8.89
CA MET A 54 -3.01 13.71 9.33
C MET A 54 -3.28 15.16 8.90
N THR A 55 -4.27 15.39 8.04
CA THR A 55 -4.68 16.73 7.58
C THR A 55 -6.12 17.02 7.98
N THR A 56 -6.41 18.27 8.34
CA THR A 56 -7.77 18.73 8.71
C THR A 56 -8.77 18.75 7.55
N ILE A 57 -8.35 18.29 6.37
CA ILE A 57 -9.13 18.37 5.12
C ILE A 57 -10.30 17.37 5.13
N LEU A 58 -10.16 16.21 5.79
CA LEU A 58 -11.17 15.15 5.74
C LEU A 58 -11.93 14.95 7.07
N ILE A 59 -11.29 15.18 8.23
CA ILE A 59 -11.91 15.02 9.56
C ILE A 59 -11.70 16.29 10.41
N PRO A 60 -12.46 17.37 10.20
CA PRO A 60 -12.40 18.52 11.11
C PRO A 60 -13.05 18.18 12.46
N PRO A 61 -12.38 18.39 13.62
CA PRO A 61 -11.14 19.14 13.85
C PRO A 61 -9.89 18.28 14.17
N ILE A 62 -9.93 16.97 13.95
CA ILE A 62 -8.90 16.03 14.38
C ILE A 62 -7.82 15.89 13.28
N ALA A 63 -6.87 16.81 13.27
CA ALA A 63 -5.55 16.51 12.70
C ALA A 63 -4.76 15.75 13.77
N LEU A 64 -4.55 14.45 13.56
CA LEU A 64 -3.69 13.69 14.44
C LEU A 64 -2.24 14.16 14.26
N PRO A 65 -1.45 14.29 15.35
CA PRO A 65 -0.01 14.48 15.25
C PRO A 65 0.63 13.39 14.39
N TYR A 66 1.82 13.66 13.85
CA TYR A 66 2.45 12.77 12.87
C TYR A 66 2.58 11.31 13.32
N VAL A 67 3.06 11.09 14.55
CA VAL A 67 3.28 9.74 15.09
C VAL A 67 1.98 8.94 15.25
N PRO A 68 0.94 9.43 15.95
CA PRO A 68 -0.32 8.70 16.07
C PRO A 68 -1.05 8.55 14.72
N GLY A 69 -0.97 9.55 13.83
CA GLY A 69 -1.56 9.47 12.50
C GLY A 69 -0.92 8.36 11.66
N LEU A 70 0.42 8.25 11.68
CA LEU A 70 1.15 7.19 11.02
C LEU A 70 0.72 5.81 11.54
N LEU A 71 0.58 5.63 12.86
CA LEU A 71 0.14 4.37 13.44
C LEU A 71 -1.27 3.97 13.00
N VAL A 72 -2.19 4.93 12.92
CA VAL A 72 -3.56 4.68 12.42
C VAL A 72 -3.53 4.26 10.96
N VAL A 73 -2.76 4.94 10.11
CA VAL A 73 -2.63 4.60 8.69
C VAL A 73 -2.02 3.20 8.52
N LEU A 74 -0.98 2.88 9.29
CA LEU A 74 -0.38 1.55 9.28
C LEU A 74 -1.38 0.48 9.70
N ALA A 75 -2.18 0.73 10.74
CA ALA A 75 -3.23 -0.19 11.18
C ALA A 75 -4.32 -0.38 10.11
N LEU A 76 -4.77 0.70 9.47
CA LEU A 76 -5.75 0.65 8.38
C LEU A 76 -5.22 -0.13 7.18
N MET A 77 -3.99 0.13 6.75
CA MET A 77 -3.37 -0.59 5.63
C MET A 77 -3.10 -2.06 5.97
N ALA A 78 -2.72 -2.37 7.21
CA ALA A 78 -2.56 -3.75 7.67
C ALA A 78 -3.89 -4.51 7.65
N LEU A 79 -4.97 -3.88 8.12
CA LEU A 79 -6.32 -4.45 8.08
C LEU A 79 -6.79 -4.67 6.64
N LEU A 80 -6.55 -3.71 5.75
CA LEU A 80 -6.91 -3.81 4.34
C LEU A 80 -6.13 -4.94 3.65
N GLY A 81 -4.82 -5.06 3.90
CA GLY A 81 -4.00 -6.17 3.41
C GLY A 81 -4.49 -7.53 3.92
N ALA A 82 -4.79 -7.63 5.22
CA ALA A 82 -5.35 -8.85 5.81
C ALA A 82 -6.72 -9.21 5.23
N ALA A 83 -7.58 -8.22 5.00
CA ALA A 83 -8.89 -8.43 4.38
C ALA A 83 -8.75 -8.96 2.95
N VAL A 84 -7.85 -8.38 2.14
CA VAL A 84 -7.58 -8.90 0.79
C VAL A 84 -7.01 -10.31 0.84
N GLU A 85 -6.08 -10.58 1.75
CA GLU A 85 -5.53 -11.93 1.90
C GLU A 85 -6.64 -12.93 2.23
N TRP A 86 -7.51 -12.64 3.19
CA TRP A 86 -8.58 -13.55 3.61
C TRP A 86 -9.72 -13.70 2.59
N ILE A 87 -10.07 -12.64 1.86
CA ILE A 87 -11.23 -12.65 0.96
C ILE A 87 -10.81 -13.09 -0.45
N ALA A 88 -9.66 -12.63 -0.93
CA ALA A 88 -9.28 -12.75 -2.34
C ALA A 88 -8.22 -13.83 -2.58
N VAL A 89 -7.28 -14.06 -1.64
CA VAL A 89 -6.11 -14.94 -1.87
C VAL A 89 -6.25 -16.28 -1.17
N LYS A 90 -6.41 -16.29 0.15
CA LYS A 90 -6.53 -17.48 1.00
C LYS A 90 -7.54 -18.50 0.50
N PRO A 91 -8.79 -18.15 0.10
CA PRO A 91 -9.75 -19.14 -0.39
C PRO A 91 -9.33 -19.81 -1.71
N LEU A 92 -8.50 -19.16 -2.52
CA LEU A 92 -7.96 -19.76 -3.76
C LEU A 92 -6.82 -20.72 -3.44
N VAL A 93 -5.95 -20.34 -2.49
CA VAL A 93 -4.85 -21.19 -2.02
C VAL A 93 -5.40 -22.44 -1.33
N ASP A 94 -6.38 -22.30 -0.43
CA ASP A 94 -7.00 -23.41 0.30
C ASP A 94 -7.72 -24.40 -0.64
N ARG A 95 -8.19 -23.93 -1.81
CA ARG A 95 -8.81 -24.75 -2.84
C ARG A 95 -7.81 -25.39 -3.82
N GLY A 96 -6.50 -25.17 -3.62
CA GLY A 96 -5.45 -25.69 -4.51
C GLY A 96 -5.48 -25.06 -5.90
N ALA A 97 -5.97 -23.83 -6.04
CA ALA A 97 -6.06 -23.16 -7.34
C ALA A 97 -4.65 -22.87 -7.91
N PRO A 98 -4.48 -22.87 -9.24
CA PRO A 98 -3.23 -22.49 -9.87
C PRO A 98 -2.80 -21.06 -9.49
N PRO A 99 -1.49 -20.73 -9.45
CA PRO A 99 -1.01 -19.38 -9.12
C PRO A 99 -1.62 -18.26 -10.00
N VAL A 100 -1.95 -18.60 -11.25
CA VAL A 100 -2.60 -17.70 -12.21
C VAL A 100 -3.98 -17.24 -11.72
N ALA A 101 -4.73 -18.09 -11.02
CA ALA A 101 -6.03 -17.72 -10.46
C ALA A 101 -5.89 -16.65 -9.36
N SER A 102 -4.86 -16.75 -8.52
CA SER A 102 -4.54 -15.74 -7.52
C SER A 102 -4.11 -14.41 -8.15
N MET A 103 -3.39 -14.44 -9.28
CA MET A 103 -3.06 -13.22 -10.04
C MET A 103 -4.32 -12.54 -10.59
N LEU A 104 -5.26 -13.30 -11.15
CA LEU A 104 -6.54 -12.79 -11.65
C LEU A 104 -7.41 -12.20 -10.54
N SER A 105 -7.40 -12.83 -9.35
CA SER A 105 -8.07 -12.29 -8.17
C SER A 105 -7.52 -10.91 -7.78
N LEU A 106 -6.20 -10.76 -7.78
CA LEU A 106 -5.54 -9.48 -7.48
C LEU A 106 -5.78 -8.41 -8.56
N LEU A 107 -6.00 -8.81 -9.82
CA LEU A 107 -6.49 -7.88 -10.85
C LEU A 107 -7.92 -7.40 -10.53
N GLY A 108 -8.78 -8.28 -10.04
CA GLY A 108 -10.09 -7.89 -9.52
C GLY A 108 -9.99 -6.90 -8.35
N VAL A 109 -9.09 -7.17 -7.40
CA VAL A 109 -8.82 -6.25 -6.28
C VAL A 109 -8.33 -4.89 -6.78
N LEU A 110 -7.46 -4.84 -7.79
CA LEU A 110 -7.02 -3.59 -8.40
C LEU A 110 -8.18 -2.74 -8.92
N ILE A 111 -9.21 -3.37 -9.52
CA ILE A 111 -10.39 -2.65 -10.02
C ILE A 111 -11.29 -2.19 -8.86
N VAL A 112 -11.42 -2.99 -7.81
CA VAL A 112 -12.25 -2.65 -6.64
C VAL A 112 -11.64 -1.52 -5.80
N LEU A 113 -10.31 -1.43 -5.75
CA LEU A 113 -9.60 -0.39 -5.01
C LEU A 113 -9.40 0.91 -5.82
N LEU A 114 -9.74 0.92 -7.11
CA LEU A 114 -9.72 2.11 -7.98
C LEU A 114 -10.84 3.09 -7.60
#